data_AF-A0A7Y5NKM1-F1
#
_entry.id   AF-A0A7Y5NKM1-F1
#
_cell.length_a   1.000
_cell.length_b   1.000
_cell.length_c   1.000
_cell.angle_alpha   90.00
_cell.angle_beta   90.00
_cell.angle_gamma   90.00
#
_symmetry.space_group_name_H-M   'P 1'
#
loop_
_entity.id
_entity.type
_entity.pdbx_description
1 polymer ?
#
loop_
_entity_poly.entity_id
_entity_poly.type
_entity_poly.pdbx_seq_one_letter_code
_entity_poly.pdbx_strand_id
1 'polypeptide(L)' 'MSVPALPSRDVMLTALSKVNDPEIRKPITELGMVKSVEIDDAGKVDL' A
#
# COMPACT_ATOMS: atom_id res chain seq x y z
N MET A 1 -24.18 3.06 -10.48
CA MET A 1 -23.15 3.26 -9.44
C MET A 1 -21.92 2.50 -9.86
N SER A 2 -20.79 3.19 -10.10
CA SER A 2 -19.53 2.53 -10.41
C SER A 2 -18.99 1.92 -9.12
N VAL A 3 -18.94 0.59 -9.04
CA VAL A 3 -18.24 -0.08 -7.94
C VAL A 3 -16.75 0.23 -8.17
N PRO A 4 -16.05 0.88 -7.21
CA PRO A 4 -14.61 1.04 -7.35
C PRO A 4 -13.99 -0.35 -7.42
N ALA A 5 -13.23 -0.62 -8.48
CA ALA A 5 -12.50 -1.88 -8.59
C ALA A 5 -11.59 -2.02 -7.35
N LEU A 6 -11.62 -3.18 -6.71
CA LEU A 6 -10.76 -3.46 -5.57
C LEU A 6 -9.30 -3.18 -5.98
N PRO A 7 -8.57 -2.35 -5.24
CA PRO A 7 -7.20 -2.04 -5.57
C PRO A 7 -6.38 -3.32 -5.50
N SER A 8 -5.65 -3.66 -6.56
CA SER A 8 -4.78 -4.83 -6.54
C SER A 8 -3.54 -4.59 -5.68
N ARG A 9 -2.97 -5.68 -5.17
CA ARG A 9 -1.76 -5.65 -4.33
C ARG A 9 -0.59 -4.90 -4.98
N ASP A 10 -0.41 -5.07 -6.29
CA ASP A 10 0.64 -4.38 -7.06
C ASP A 10 0.47 -2.86 -7.07
N VAL A 11 -0.78 -2.37 -7.16
CA VAL A 11 -1.07 -0.94 -7.11
C VAL A 11 -0.76 -0.37 -5.73
N MET A 12 -1.07 -1.12 -4.67
CA MET A 12 -0.73 -0.74 -3.30
C MET A 12 0.77 -0.67 -3.07
N LEU A 13 1.53 -1.69 -3.49
CA LEU A 13 2.99 -1.68 -3.39
C LEU A 13 3.62 -0.52 -4.17
N THR A 14 3.09 -0.22 -5.35
CA THR A 14 3.53 0.93 -6.17
C THR A 14 3.18 2.27 -5.54
N ALA A 15 2.07 2.36 -4.81
CA ALA A 15 1.70 3.57 -4.07
C ALA A 15 2.59 3.75 -2.83
N LEU A 16 2.82 2.66 -2.07
CA LEU A 16 3.64 2.66 -0.87
C LEU A 16 5.12 2.95 -1.17
N SER A 17 5.63 2.54 -2.33
CA SER A 17 7.00 2.87 -2.75
C SER A 17 7.22 4.36 -3.03
N LYS A 18 6.15 5.14 -3.23
CA LYS A 18 6.22 6.61 -3.33
C LYS A 18 6.24 7.29 -1.96
N VAL A 19 5.89 6.58 -0.90
CA VAL A 19 5.91 7.12 0.46
C VAL A 19 7.34 6.98 1.00
N ASN A 20 8.05 8.09 1.01
CA ASN A 20 9.40 8.16 1.55
C ASN A 20 9.36 8.48 3.05
N ASP A 21 10.17 7.76 3.81
CA ASP A 21 10.42 8.05 5.21
C ASP A 21 11.15 9.40 5.34
N PRO A 22 10.62 10.36 6.10
CA PRO A 22 11.20 11.71 6.20
C PRO A 22 12.53 11.75 6.97
N GLU A 23 12.83 10.76 7.82
CA GLU A 23 14.06 10.70 8.60
C GLU A 23 15.21 10.09 7.79
N ILE A 24 14.93 9.04 7.02
CA ILE A 24 15.95 8.25 6.29
C ILE A 24 15.96 8.58 4.78
N ARG A 25 14.95 9.30 4.27
CA ARG A 25 14.73 9.63 2.84
C ARG A 25 14.72 8.42 1.92
N LYS A 26 14.21 7.29 2.43
CA LYS A 26 14.06 6.05 1.66
C LYS A 26 12.61 5.59 1.64
N PRO A 27 12.18 4.84 0.62
CA PRO A 27 10.83 4.29 0.58
C PRO A 27 10.54 3.39 1.79
N ILE A 28 9.36 3.53 2.41
CA ILE A 28 8.94 2.68 3.54
C ILE A 28 8.89 1.19 3.18
N THR A 29 8.74 0.88 1.88
CA THR A 29 8.80 -0.47 1.33
C THR A 29 10.19 -1.10 1.42
N GLU A 30 11.26 -0.29 1.37
CA GLU A 30 12.64 -0.78 1.50
C GLU A 30 13.09 -0.91 2.96
N LEU A 31 12.40 -0.23 3.87
CA LEU A 31 12.67 -0.28 5.31
C LEU A 31 12.04 -1.51 5.99
N GLY A 32 11.32 -2.35 5.25
CA GLY A 32 10.61 -3.50 5.81
C GLY A 32 9.45 -3.11 6.74
N MET A 33 8.96 -1.86 6.63
CA MET A 33 7.86 -1.35 7.45
C MET A 33 6.49 -1.91 7.03
N VAL A 34 6.39 -2.43 5.81
CA VAL A 34 5.18 -3.06 5.27
C VAL A 34 5.35 -4.57 5.34
N LYS A 35 4.77 -5.22 6.36
CA LYS A 35 4.86 -6.69 6.56
C LYS A 35 3.81 -7.44 5.76
N SER A 36 2.58 -6.96 5.76
CA SER A 36 1.47 -7.51 4.97
C SER A 36 0.60 -6.39 4.46
N VAL A 37 -0.17 -6.67 3.40
CA VAL A 37 -1.24 -5.79 2.94
C VAL A 37 -2.41 -6.70 2.64
N GLU A 38 -3.49 -6.58 3.40
CA GLU A 38 -4.74 -7.29 3.15
C GLU A 38 -5.80 -6.34 2.62
N ILE A 39 -6.56 -6.81 1.62
CA ILE A 39 -7.64 -6.07 0.98
C ILE A 39 -8.89 -6.92 1.14
N ASP A 40 -9.92 -6.39 1.80
CA ASP A 40 -11.19 -7.08 1.96
C ASP A 40 -12.10 -6.91 0.73
N ASP A 41 -13.16 -7.72 0.66
CA ASP A 41 -14.15 -7.67 -0.43
C ASP A 41 -14.98 -6.36 -0.45
N ALA A 42 -14.88 -5.55 0.60
CA ALA A 42 -15.48 -4.22 0.71
C ALA A 42 -14.52 -3.08 0.31
N GLY A 43 -13.26 -3.39 -0.03
CA GLY A 43 -12.23 -2.42 -0.42
C GLY A 43 -11.50 -1.74 0.74
N LYS A 44 -11.62 -2.25 1.96
CA LYS A 44 -10.81 -1.85 3.12
C LYS A 44 -9.42 -2.43 2.99
N VAL A 45 -8.42 -1.63 3.36
CA VAL A 45 -7.01 -2.00 3.32
C VAL A 45 -6.47 -2.02 4.74
N ASP A 46 -5.84 -3.12 5.12
CA ASP A 46 -5.16 -3.31 6.39
C ASP A 46 -3.66 -3.62 6.16
N LEU A 47 -2.79 -3.03 6.99
CA LEU A 47 -1.32 -3.07 6.89
C LEU A 47 -0.68 -3.74 8.12
#